data_AF-A0A1J0WPF8-F1
#
_entry.id   AF-A0A1J0WPF8-F1
#
_cell.length_a   1.000
_cell.length_b   1.000
_cell.length_c   1.000
_cell.angle_alpha   90.00
_cell.angle_beta   90.00
_cell.angle_gamma   90.00
#
_symmetry.space_group_name_H-M   'P 1'
#
loop_
_entity.id
_entity.type
_entity.pdbx_description
1 polymer ?
#
loop_
_entity_poly.entity_id
_entity_poly.type
_entity_poly.pdbx_seq_one_letter_code
_entity_poly.pdbx_strand_id
1 'polypeptide(L)'
;MMLPRPLELVVSLREDQQVKPTFDVLSNLGAVDENGAKLLGAMISFSTEYQDLAQIDRGNGLFRSLLDSRIVIATLRSLLDQSGRLYPDDLKTLRVTWEPESGATVPASASGTELFEWASEIERNFYDTMDDLGEPDALQGGHTRLDSLKWFARARMFDGRGEVRSRRILLFDELQFLDNAQRKSLINLVTNAREPCGIWIAERLDAMSHQDLLTEGALEKRDYDSVIQLETQWSGKRSSGFTRFAEQIANLRASKADGFEGREFFPLVANEEELAQGENRYGEKSSEIETRLVEKTAGDSRYEEWISAAREDRRDAISSAIKWRSTEILIERDLRRSQASFAFDVLPADELDEKEKAVSRAAEHFLRTEMETPLYFGKDTLAAVASSNIDQYLEVAGALFEEISAKITGPRSIPRSLSAERQDAIIREVAELRWEGLVRRLPQGYDAKRFLEALGKYCRDQTFRPTAPYMPGVTGFAISMQDRNTLANEDEKKIKHLLQLRNVVTSLVAHNLITPHLDRKAKGKSYMVFYLNRLLCVKFGLPLGYGGWREQSLGTLHRWMELGDIGEQSDREPRLV
;
A
#
# COMPACT_ATOMS: atom_id res chain seq x y z
N MET A 1 -1.04 9.13 -17.97
CA MET A 1 -0.05 9.49 -19.02
C MET A 1 -0.42 9.01 -20.42
N MET A 2 -1.12 7.89 -20.62
CA MET A 2 -1.35 7.31 -21.96
C MET A 2 -2.51 7.96 -22.76
N LEU A 3 -2.95 9.16 -22.38
CA LEU A 3 -3.99 9.92 -23.07
C LEU A 3 -3.35 10.92 -24.05
N PRO A 4 -4.00 11.29 -25.16
CA PRO A 4 -3.41 12.14 -26.18
C PRO A 4 -2.86 13.47 -25.64
N ARG A 5 -3.64 14.21 -24.84
CA ARG A 5 -3.22 15.51 -24.31
C ARG A 5 -1.98 15.45 -23.41
N PRO A 6 -1.89 14.54 -22.40
CA PRO A 6 -0.65 14.32 -21.67
C PRO A 6 0.55 13.91 -22.54
N LEU A 7 0.34 13.08 -23.56
CA LEU A 7 1.43 12.68 -24.47
C LEU A 7 1.94 13.87 -25.29
N GLU A 8 1.05 14.68 -25.85
CA GLU A 8 1.41 15.91 -26.57
C GLU A 8 2.15 16.91 -25.67
N LEU A 9 1.74 17.02 -24.40
CA LEU A 9 2.43 17.85 -23.42
C LEU A 9 3.88 17.38 -23.22
N VAL A 10 4.11 16.07 -23.09
CA VAL A 10 5.46 15.50 -22.97
C VAL A 10 6.30 15.79 -24.23
N VAL A 11 5.72 15.68 -25.43
CA VAL A 11 6.42 16.02 -26.69
C VAL A 11 6.77 17.51 -26.76
N SER A 12 5.86 18.39 -26.31
CA SER A 12 6.09 19.83 -26.29
C SER A 12 7.20 20.27 -25.32
N LEU A 13 7.39 19.50 -24.24
CA LEU A 13 8.37 19.75 -23.18
C LEU A 13 9.60 18.83 -23.28
N ARG A 14 9.85 18.20 -24.44
CA ARG A 14 10.92 17.20 -24.61
C ARG A 14 12.34 17.71 -24.29
N GLU A 15 12.57 19.01 -24.40
CA GLU A 15 13.85 19.65 -24.06
C GLU A 15 13.95 20.05 -22.58
N ASP A 16 12.85 20.02 -21.83
CA ASP A 16 12.84 20.31 -20.40
C ASP A 16 13.57 19.19 -19.64
N GLN A 17 14.54 19.55 -18.80
CA GLN A 17 15.37 18.57 -18.08
C GLN A 17 14.56 17.66 -17.15
N GLN A 18 13.42 18.11 -16.63
CA GLN A 18 12.55 17.31 -15.76
C GLN A 18 11.67 16.35 -16.57
N VAL A 19 11.31 16.71 -17.80
CA VAL A 19 10.38 15.92 -18.63
C VAL A 19 11.12 14.98 -19.59
N LYS A 20 12.33 15.34 -20.02
CA LYS A 20 13.14 14.56 -20.97
C LYS A 20 13.27 13.07 -20.63
N PRO A 21 13.54 12.65 -19.38
CA PRO A 21 13.58 11.22 -19.05
C PRO A 21 12.26 10.49 -19.34
N THR A 22 11.12 11.16 -19.13
CA THR A 22 9.79 10.63 -19.43
C THR A 22 9.56 10.54 -20.93
N PHE A 23 9.95 11.57 -21.68
CA PHE A 23 9.90 11.56 -23.16
C PHE A 23 10.72 10.41 -23.73
N ASP A 24 11.97 10.23 -23.28
CA ASP A 24 12.87 9.18 -23.77
C ASP A 24 12.27 7.77 -23.57
N VAL A 25 11.68 7.51 -22.39
CA VAL A 25 11.01 6.23 -22.11
C VAL A 25 9.78 6.04 -23.01
N LEU A 26 8.92 7.05 -23.15
CA LEU A 26 7.72 6.96 -23.98
C LEU A 26 8.05 6.83 -25.48
N SER A 27 9.11 7.50 -25.93
CA SER A 27 9.63 7.40 -27.30
C SER A 27 10.16 5.99 -27.58
N ASN A 28 10.94 5.41 -26.66
CA ASN A 28 11.43 4.04 -26.76
C ASN A 28 10.30 2.99 -26.78
N LEU A 29 9.20 3.25 -26.07
CA LEU A 29 8.00 2.41 -26.11
C LEU A 29 7.13 2.63 -27.37
N GLY A 30 7.46 3.63 -28.20
CA GLY A 30 6.70 4.03 -29.38
C GLY A 30 5.37 4.68 -29.05
N ALA A 31 5.22 5.24 -27.85
CA ALA A 31 4.03 5.97 -27.44
C ALA A 31 3.96 7.39 -28.03
N VAL A 32 5.14 7.99 -28.26
CA VAL A 32 5.34 9.30 -28.88
C VAL A 32 6.49 9.22 -29.89
N ASP A 33 6.55 10.16 -30.83
CA ASP A 33 7.73 10.45 -31.64
C ASP A 33 7.97 11.98 -31.74
N GLU A 34 8.91 12.40 -32.57
CA GLU A 34 9.17 13.82 -32.84
C GLU A 34 7.96 14.58 -33.44
N ASN A 35 7.02 13.84 -34.04
CA ASN A 35 5.84 14.38 -34.73
C ASN A 35 4.57 14.36 -33.85
N GLY A 36 4.63 13.86 -32.62
CA GLY A 36 3.52 13.86 -31.66
C GLY A 36 3.15 12.49 -31.10
N ALA A 37 1.95 12.39 -30.54
CA ALA A 37 1.44 11.16 -29.94
C ALA A 37 1.13 10.08 -30.99
N LYS A 38 1.49 8.82 -30.70
CA LYS A 38 1.18 7.62 -31.51
C LYS A 38 0.14 6.70 -30.88
N LEU A 39 -0.29 7.04 -29.66
CA LEU A 39 -1.34 6.32 -28.95
C LEU A 39 -2.62 7.15 -28.91
N LEU A 40 -3.72 6.51 -29.26
CA LEU A 40 -5.07 6.99 -28.96
C LEU A 40 -5.54 6.25 -27.71
N GLY A 41 -5.30 6.87 -26.56
CA GLY A 41 -5.81 6.41 -25.28
C GLY A 41 -7.21 6.95 -25.00
N ALA A 42 -8.14 6.09 -24.60
CA ALA A 42 -9.44 6.50 -24.05
C ALA A 42 -9.53 5.99 -22.60
N MET A 43 -9.96 6.84 -21.67
CA MET A 43 -10.07 6.49 -20.25
C MET A 43 -11.51 6.56 -19.78
N ILE A 44 -11.92 5.52 -19.07
CA ILE A 44 -13.19 5.39 -18.40
C ILE A 44 -12.91 5.27 -16.92
N SER A 45 -13.34 6.26 -16.16
CA SER A 45 -13.28 6.25 -14.69
C SER A 45 -14.66 5.89 -14.16
N PHE A 46 -14.74 4.87 -13.33
CA PHE A 46 -15.98 4.52 -12.65
C PHE A 46 -16.21 5.45 -11.45
N SER A 47 -17.47 5.58 -11.03
CA SER A 47 -17.92 6.42 -9.92
C SER A 47 -19.00 5.68 -9.12
N THR A 48 -19.39 6.21 -7.96
CA THR A 48 -20.37 5.57 -7.07
C THR A 48 -21.72 5.28 -7.73
N GLU A 49 -22.09 6.01 -8.79
CA GLU A 49 -23.35 5.82 -9.53
C GLU A 49 -23.47 4.40 -10.12
N TYR A 50 -22.35 3.74 -10.40
CA TYR A 50 -22.36 2.35 -10.89
C TYR A 50 -22.74 1.35 -9.79
N GLN A 51 -22.31 1.59 -8.54
CA GLN A 51 -22.71 0.73 -7.41
C GLN A 51 -24.21 0.86 -7.14
N ASP A 52 -24.74 2.09 -7.21
CA ASP A 52 -26.17 2.35 -7.05
C ASP A 52 -26.97 1.63 -8.16
N LEU A 53 -26.50 1.71 -9.40
CA LEU A 53 -27.09 0.99 -10.54
C LEU A 53 -27.15 -0.54 -10.32
N ALA A 54 -26.16 -1.13 -9.65
CA ALA A 54 -26.12 -2.58 -9.42
C ALA A 54 -27.32 -3.10 -8.62
N GLN A 55 -27.98 -2.24 -7.84
CA GLN A 55 -29.14 -2.60 -7.04
C GLN A 55 -30.39 -2.87 -7.90
N ILE A 56 -30.50 -2.19 -9.04
CA ILE A 56 -31.64 -2.27 -9.96
C ILE A 56 -31.33 -3.07 -11.23
N ASP A 57 -30.07 -3.14 -11.66
CA ASP A 57 -29.64 -3.82 -12.89
C ASP A 57 -29.16 -5.26 -12.64
N ARG A 58 -30.10 -6.15 -12.31
CA ARG A 58 -29.79 -7.57 -12.00
C ARG A 58 -29.11 -8.35 -13.14
N GLY A 59 -29.15 -7.82 -14.38
CA GLY A 59 -28.58 -8.44 -15.58
C GLY A 59 -27.29 -7.80 -16.08
N ASN A 60 -26.81 -6.71 -15.46
CA ASN A 60 -25.75 -5.83 -15.98
C ASN A 60 -26.04 -5.28 -17.39
N GLY A 61 -27.32 -5.16 -17.78
CA GLY A 61 -27.71 -4.67 -19.10
C GLY A 61 -27.53 -3.15 -19.21
N LEU A 62 -28.03 -2.41 -18.22
CA LEU A 62 -27.87 -0.96 -18.11
C LEU A 62 -26.40 -0.60 -17.91
N PHE A 63 -25.68 -1.38 -17.09
CA PHE A 63 -24.24 -1.24 -16.88
C PHE A 63 -23.47 -1.28 -18.21
N ARG A 64 -23.75 -2.29 -19.06
CA ARG A 64 -23.09 -2.43 -20.37
C ARG A 64 -23.47 -1.31 -21.32
N SER A 65 -24.74 -0.91 -21.36
CA SER A 65 -25.20 0.20 -22.21
C SER A 65 -24.52 1.52 -21.84
N LEU A 66 -24.46 1.84 -20.55
CA LEU A 66 -23.76 3.03 -20.04
C LEU A 66 -22.24 2.96 -20.28
N LEU A 67 -21.65 1.78 -20.17
CA LEU A 67 -20.24 1.59 -20.49
C LEU A 67 -19.98 1.79 -21.99
N ASP A 68 -20.87 1.30 -22.86
CA ASP A 68 -20.77 1.47 -24.30
C ASP A 68 -20.79 2.95 -24.71
N SER A 69 -21.73 3.72 -24.16
CA SER A 69 -21.86 5.15 -24.44
C SER A 69 -20.60 5.92 -23.99
N ARG A 70 -20.09 5.62 -22.78
CA ARG A 70 -18.90 6.31 -22.24
C ARG A 70 -17.63 5.98 -22.99
N ILE A 71 -17.46 4.75 -23.49
CA ILE A 71 -16.33 4.41 -24.38
C ILE A 71 -16.37 5.25 -25.65
N VAL A 72 -17.54 5.41 -26.27
CA VAL A 72 -17.70 6.26 -27.45
C VAL A 72 -17.37 7.72 -27.13
N ILE A 73 -17.95 8.29 -26.06
CA ILE A 73 -17.70 9.68 -25.65
C ILE A 73 -16.21 9.92 -25.35
N ALA A 74 -15.57 9.04 -24.57
CA ALA A 74 -14.15 9.15 -24.24
C ALA A 74 -13.29 9.09 -25.50
N THR A 75 -13.63 8.23 -26.46
CA THR A 75 -12.93 8.12 -27.74
C THR A 75 -13.06 9.38 -28.58
N LEU A 76 -14.25 9.98 -28.66
CA LEU A 76 -14.47 11.24 -29.38
C LEU A 76 -13.65 12.38 -28.76
N ARG A 77 -13.58 12.48 -27.43
CA ARG A 77 -12.72 13.44 -26.72
C ARG A 77 -11.25 13.21 -27.05
N SER A 78 -10.78 11.97 -26.97
CA SER A 78 -9.39 11.63 -27.29
C SER A 78 -9.02 11.94 -28.74
N LEU A 79 -9.93 11.74 -29.69
CA LEU A 79 -9.72 12.10 -31.10
C LEU A 79 -9.57 13.62 -31.27
N LEU A 80 -10.42 14.42 -30.64
CA LEU A 80 -10.30 15.89 -30.69
C LEU A 80 -9.02 16.37 -30.01
N ASP A 81 -8.69 15.82 -28.84
CA ASP A 81 -7.45 16.15 -28.12
C ASP A 81 -6.21 15.84 -28.99
N GLN A 82 -6.17 14.69 -29.66
CA GLN A 82 -5.05 14.32 -30.54
C GLN A 82 -4.93 15.26 -31.74
N SER A 83 -6.05 15.75 -32.27
CA SER A 83 -6.07 16.68 -33.40
C SER A 83 -5.92 18.15 -33.00
N GLY A 84 -5.77 18.45 -31.70
CA GLY A 84 -5.70 19.82 -31.17
C GLY A 84 -6.99 20.62 -31.37
N ARG A 85 -8.14 19.95 -31.31
CA ARG A 85 -9.48 20.51 -31.52
C ARG A 85 -10.26 20.61 -30.20
N LEU A 86 -11.30 21.43 -30.17
CA LEU A 86 -12.08 21.69 -28.97
C LEU A 86 -13.31 20.78 -28.87
N TYR A 87 -13.46 20.10 -27.72
CA TYR A 87 -14.67 19.40 -27.37
C TYR A 87 -15.65 20.33 -26.62
N PRO A 88 -16.96 20.30 -26.91
CA PRO A 88 -17.66 19.50 -27.93
C PRO A 88 -17.77 20.18 -29.31
N ASP A 89 -17.29 21.42 -29.46
CA ASP A 89 -17.59 22.29 -30.62
C ASP A 89 -17.14 21.71 -31.98
N ASP A 90 -16.04 20.95 -31.99
CA ASP A 90 -15.45 20.39 -33.21
C ASP A 90 -15.90 18.96 -33.54
N LEU A 91 -16.90 18.40 -32.84
CA LEU A 91 -17.37 17.02 -33.08
C LEU A 91 -17.77 16.74 -34.54
N LYS A 92 -18.36 17.73 -35.22
CA LYS A 92 -18.76 17.65 -36.64
C LYS A 92 -17.60 17.39 -37.61
N THR A 93 -16.37 17.63 -37.15
CA THR A 93 -15.15 17.44 -37.95
C THR A 93 -14.70 15.98 -37.95
N LEU A 94 -15.23 15.17 -37.02
CA LEU A 94 -14.95 13.76 -36.92
C LEU A 94 -15.89 12.94 -37.79
N ARG A 95 -15.37 11.86 -38.36
CA ARG A 95 -16.16 10.81 -39.01
C ARG A 95 -15.62 9.46 -38.61
N VAL A 96 -16.50 8.52 -38.32
CA VAL A 96 -16.13 7.17 -37.92
C VAL A 96 -16.92 6.15 -38.73
N THR A 97 -16.25 5.10 -39.18
CA THR A 97 -16.86 4.01 -39.94
C THR A 97 -16.36 2.66 -39.43
N TRP A 98 -17.25 1.69 -39.23
CA TRP A 98 -16.92 0.33 -38.81
C TRP A 98 -17.94 -0.67 -39.35
N GLU A 99 -17.61 -1.95 -39.26
CA GLU A 99 -18.50 -3.05 -39.65
C GLU A 99 -19.13 -3.65 -38.38
N PRO A 100 -20.39 -3.29 -38.05
CA PRO A 100 -21.06 -3.80 -36.86
C PRO A 100 -21.41 -5.28 -37.00
N GLU A 101 -21.40 -6.00 -35.88
CA GLU A 101 -22.00 -7.34 -35.81
C GLU A 101 -23.53 -7.26 -35.75
N SER A 102 -24.20 -8.37 -36.05
CA SER A 102 -25.66 -8.45 -35.94
C SER A 102 -26.11 -8.12 -34.52
N GLY A 103 -26.98 -7.11 -34.41
CA GLY A 103 -27.52 -6.64 -33.13
C GLY A 103 -26.73 -5.52 -32.45
N ALA A 104 -25.60 -5.07 -33.01
CA ALA A 104 -24.85 -3.96 -32.45
C ALA A 104 -25.61 -2.63 -32.59
N THR A 105 -25.56 -1.80 -31.54
CA THR A 105 -26.30 -0.52 -31.49
C THR A 105 -25.46 0.68 -31.89
N VAL A 106 -24.12 0.58 -31.84
CA VAL A 106 -23.22 1.67 -32.23
C VAL A 106 -23.32 1.93 -33.75
N PRO A 107 -23.60 3.17 -34.21
CA PRO A 107 -23.77 3.49 -35.62
C PRO A 107 -22.61 3.03 -36.52
N ALA A 108 -22.92 2.38 -37.66
CA ALA A 108 -21.92 1.83 -38.59
C ALA A 108 -21.06 2.91 -39.27
N SER A 109 -21.68 4.02 -39.67
CA SER A 109 -21.02 5.18 -40.26
C SER A 109 -21.71 6.44 -39.75
N ALA A 110 -20.99 7.25 -38.99
CA ALA A 110 -21.55 8.44 -38.36
C ALA A 110 -20.49 9.54 -38.21
N SER A 111 -20.95 10.78 -38.15
CA SER A 111 -20.19 11.94 -37.69
C SER A 111 -19.96 11.87 -36.18
N GLY A 112 -18.99 12.65 -35.68
CA GLY A 112 -18.79 12.76 -34.24
C GLY A 112 -20.01 13.30 -33.50
N THR A 113 -20.80 14.17 -34.13
CA THR A 113 -22.05 14.71 -33.56
C THR A 113 -23.12 13.62 -33.40
N GLU A 114 -23.35 12.82 -34.44
CA GLU A 114 -24.34 11.71 -34.38
C GLU A 114 -23.95 10.65 -33.34
N LEU A 115 -22.66 10.31 -33.24
CA LEU A 115 -22.16 9.39 -32.21
C LEU A 115 -22.31 9.96 -30.80
N PHE A 116 -22.04 11.26 -30.64
CA PHE A 116 -22.22 11.93 -29.37
C PHE A 116 -23.69 11.98 -28.95
N GLU A 117 -24.60 12.28 -29.89
CA GLU A 117 -26.05 12.29 -29.64
C GLU A 117 -26.56 10.90 -29.23
N TRP A 118 -26.15 9.85 -29.96
CA TRP A 118 -26.44 8.46 -29.62
C TRP A 118 -25.98 8.10 -28.20
N ALA A 119 -24.73 8.42 -27.86
CA ALA A 119 -24.19 8.11 -26.54
C ALA A 119 -24.88 8.93 -25.44
N SER A 120 -25.20 10.20 -25.71
CA SER A 120 -25.89 11.08 -24.75
C SER A 120 -27.34 10.65 -24.50
N GLU A 121 -28.00 10.05 -25.50
CA GLU A 121 -29.34 9.49 -25.33
C GLU A 121 -29.35 8.31 -24.35
N ILE A 122 -28.34 7.43 -24.44
CA ILE A 122 -28.16 6.34 -23.47
C ILE A 122 -27.91 6.89 -22.06
N GLU A 123 -27.06 7.90 -21.90
CA GLU A 123 -26.81 8.51 -20.58
C GLU A 123 -28.06 9.20 -20.01
N ARG A 124 -28.84 9.90 -20.84
CA ARG A 124 -30.12 10.50 -20.40
C ARG A 124 -31.11 9.43 -19.93
N ASN A 125 -31.31 8.39 -20.74
CA ASN A 125 -32.20 7.28 -20.38
C ASN A 125 -31.75 6.59 -19.08
N PHE A 126 -30.45 6.49 -18.85
CA PHE A 126 -29.91 5.99 -17.59
C PHE A 126 -30.32 6.86 -16.39
N TYR A 127 -30.17 8.19 -16.48
CA TYR A 127 -30.57 9.09 -15.39
C TYR A 127 -32.09 9.11 -15.18
N ASP A 128 -32.88 9.11 -16.26
CA ASP A 128 -34.35 9.01 -16.19
C ASP A 128 -34.76 7.71 -15.45
N THR A 129 -34.10 6.59 -15.75
CA THR A 129 -34.35 5.30 -15.09
C THR A 129 -33.97 5.32 -13.61
N MET A 130 -32.87 6.00 -13.24
CA MET A 130 -32.45 6.14 -11.85
C MET A 130 -33.43 7.02 -11.03
N ASP A 131 -34.01 8.04 -11.66
CA ASP A 131 -34.97 8.96 -11.03
C ASP A 131 -36.36 8.33 -10.82
N ASP A 132 -36.78 7.40 -11.70
CA ASP A 132 -38.13 6.83 -11.67
C ASP A 132 -38.39 5.85 -10.49
N LEU A 133 -37.37 5.47 -9.70
CA LEU A 133 -37.44 4.55 -8.53
C LEU A 133 -38.15 3.19 -8.76
N GLY A 134 -38.57 2.89 -10.00
CA GLY A 134 -39.21 1.65 -10.41
C GLY A 134 -38.21 0.58 -10.83
N GLU A 135 -38.68 -0.66 -11.02
CA GLU A 135 -37.85 -1.67 -11.69
C GLU A 135 -37.67 -1.24 -13.16
N PRO A 136 -36.43 -1.12 -13.65
CA PRO A 136 -36.19 -0.72 -15.03
C PRO A 136 -36.86 -1.70 -16.00
N ASP A 137 -37.46 -1.15 -17.07
CA ASP A 137 -37.92 -1.97 -18.19
C ASP A 137 -36.74 -2.79 -18.72
N ALA A 138 -37.00 -4.06 -19.03
CA ALA A 138 -36.00 -4.92 -19.64
C ALA A 138 -35.58 -4.30 -20.98
N LEU A 139 -34.34 -3.78 -21.04
CA LEU A 139 -33.77 -3.24 -22.28
C LEU A 139 -33.96 -4.26 -23.41
N GLN A 140 -34.74 -3.88 -24.43
CA GLN A 140 -34.93 -4.72 -25.61
C GLN A 140 -33.76 -4.53 -26.58
N GLY A 141 -32.95 -5.59 -26.75
CA GLY A 141 -31.92 -5.69 -27.79
C GLY A 141 -30.55 -5.07 -27.46
N GLY A 142 -29.50 -5.61 -28.07
CA GLY A 142 -28.18 -4.98 -28.19
C GLY A 142 -27.16 -5.20 -27.07
N HIS A 143 -27.45 -4.80 -25.84
CA HIS A 143 -26.42 -4.63 -24.79
C HIS A 143 -26.04 -5.92 -24.03
N THR A 144 -26.11 -7.07 -24.69
CA THR A 144 -25.58 -8.34 -24.15
C THR A 144 -24.05 -8.42 -24.26
N ARG A 145 -23.45 -7.56 -25.09
CA ARG A 145 -22.03 -7.48 -25.41
C ARG A 145 -21.51 -6.06 -25.14
N LEU A 146 -20.20 -5.89 -25.23
CA LEU A 146 -19.52 -4.60 -25.16
C LEU A 146 -19.16 -4.17 -26.60
N ASP A 147 -20.13 -3.67 -27.35
CA ASP A 147 -19.97 -3.37 -28.78
C ASP A 147 -19.01 -2.20 -29.01
N SER A 148 -19.03 -1.24 -28.09
CA SER A 148 -18.11 -0.10 -28.08
C SER A 148 -16.64 -0.52 -28.00
N LEU A 149 -16.30 -1.66 -27.39
CA LEU A 149 -14.93 -2.17 -27.34
C LEU A 149 -14.47 -2.61 -28.73
N LYS A 150 -15.33 -3.32 -29.47
CA LYS A 150 -15.05 -3.73 -30.85
C LYS A 150 -14.98 -2.53 -31.78
N TRP A 151 -15.93 -1.61 -31.63
CA TRP A 151 -15.94 -0.33 -32.32
C TRP A 151 -14.64 0.44 -32.06
N PHE A 152 -14.24 0.60 -30.80
CA PHE A 152 -13.01 1.28 -30.42
C PHE A 152 -11.79 0.58 -31.02
N ALA A 153 -11.73 -0.74 -31.02
CA ALA A 153 -10.59 -1.48 -31.54
C ALA A 153 -10.47 -1.44 -33.08
N ARG A 154 -11.59 -1.48 -33.81
CA ARG A 154 -11.61 -1.75 -35.26
C ARG A 154 -12.11 -0.60 -36.14
N ALA A 155 -12.84 0.37 -35.57
CA ALA A 155 -13.41 1.44 -36.38
C ALA A 155 -12.33 2.26 -37.08
N ARG A 156 -12.57 2.70 -38.31
CA ARG A 156 -11.73 3.68 -38.99
C ARG A 156 -12.20 5.08 -38.59
N MET A 157 -11.30 5.88 -38.03
CA MET A 157 -11.61 7.18 -37.44
C MET A 157 -10.92 8.26 -38.25
N PHE A 158 -11.63 9.35 -38.54
CA PHE A 158 -11.16 10.47 -39.34
C PHE A 158 -11.38 11.77 -38.59
N ASP A 159 -10.40 12.67 -38.61
CA ASP A 159 -10.39 13.93 -37.85
C ASP A 159 -10.56 15.21 -38.72
N GLY A 160 -11.00 15.01 -39.96
CA GLY A 160 -11.11 16.06 -40.97
C GLY A 160 -9.80 16.40 -41.68
N ARG A 161 -8.64 15.96 -41.18
CA ARG A 161 -7.33 16.04 -41.88
C ARG A 161 -6.95 14.73 -42.55
N GLY A 162 -7.45 13.62 -42.03
CA GLY A 162 -7.25 12.30 -42.61
C GLY A 162 -7.68 11.19 -41.68
N GLU A 163 -7.22 9.97 -41.96
CA GLU A 163 -7.42 8.82 -41.10
C GLU A 163 -6.45 8.87 -39.90
N VAL A 164 -6.98 8.69 -38.70
CA VAL A 164 -6.19 8.63 -37.46
C VAL A 164 -5.59 7.22 -37.33
N ARG A 165 -4.28 7.10 -37.59
CA ARG A 165 -3.52 5.84 -37.53
C ARG A 165 -2.69 5.74 -36.26
N SER A 166 -3.38 5.68 -35.12
CA SER A 166 -2.76 5.51 -33.80
C SER A 166 -2.98 4.09 -33.28
N ARG A 167 -2.04 3.55 -32.50
CA ARG A 167 -2.31 2.35 -31.70
C ARG A 167 -3.30 2.73 -30.60
N ARG A 168 -4.17 1.79 -30.22
CA ARG A 168 -5.30 2.08 -29.33
C ARG A 168 -5.11 1.44 -27.98
N ILE A 169 -5.42 2.19 -26.94
CA ILE A 169 -5.45 1.69 -25.58
C ILE A 169 -6.70 2.17 -24.85
N LEU A 170 -7.42 1.24 -24.25
CA LEU A 170 -8.57 1.53 -23.39
C LEU A 170 -8.13 1.40 -21.93
N LEU A 171 -8.35 2.44 -21.15
CA LEU A 171 -7.97 2.54 -19.75
C LEU A 171 -9.25 2.52 -18.92
N PHE A 172 -9.41 1.52 -18.07
CA PHE A 172 -10.45 1.47 -17.06
C PHE A 172 -9.83 1.78 -15.71
N ASP A 173 -10.35 2.80 -15.04
CA ASP A 173 -9.85 3.31 -13.78
C ASP A 173 -10.96 3.34 -12.73
N GLU A 174 -10.57 3.34 -11.46
CA GLU A 174 -11.48 3.40 -10.31
C GLU A 174 -12.48 2.23 -10.21
N LEU A 175 -12.07 1.01 -10.60
CA LEU A 175 -12.93 -0.19 -10.55
C LEU A 175 -13.51 -0.53 -9.17
N GLN A 176 -12.94 0.00 -8.09
CA GLN A 176 -13.51 -0.09 -6.74
C GLN A 176 -14.94 0.43 -6.62
N PHE A 177 -15.39 1.28 -7.55
CA PHE A 177 -16.78 1.72 -7.62
C PHE A 177 -17.69 0.80 -8.44
N LEU A 178 -17.23 -0.40 -8.81
CA LEU A 178 -18.09 -1.43 -9.36
C LEU A 178 -18.48 -2.42 -8.27
N ASP A 179 -19.71 -2.92 -8.32
CA ASP A 179 -20.05 -4.12 -7.55
C ASP A 179 -19.31 -5.35 -8.10
N ASN A 180 -19.16 -6.39 -7.27
CA ASN A 180 -18.56 -7.67 -7.64
C ASN A 180 -19.16 -8.27 -8.93
N ALA A 181 -20.48 -8.18 -9.12
CA ALA A 181 -21.14 -8.70 -10.32
C ALA A 181 -20.76 -7.90 -11.58
N GLN A 182 -20.70 -6.57 -11.47
CA GLN A 182 -20.30 -5.68 -12.56
C GLN A 182 -18.83 -5.86 -12.92
N ARG A 183 -17.95 -5.86 -11.91
CA ARG A 183 -16.51 -6.12 -12.07
C ARG A 183 -16.26 -7.44 -12.79
N LYS A 184 -16.88 -8.52 -12.33
CA LYS A 184 -16.77 -9.84 -12.96
C LYS A 184 -17.32 -9.82 -14.39
N SER A 185 -18.42 -9.11 -14.64
CA SER A 185 -18.98 -8.94 -15.98
C SER A 185 -18.00 -8.21 -16.90
N LEU A 186 -17.39 -7.11 -16.45
CA LEU A 186 -16.41 -6.34 -17.23
C LEU A 186 -15.17 -7.17 -17.59
N ILE A 187 -14.55 -7.82 -16.60
CA ILE A 187 -13.37 -8.66 -16.82
C ILE A 187 -13.69 -9.77 -17.83
N ASN A 188 -14.83 -10.45 -17.66
CA ASN A 188 -15.25 -11.49 -18.61
C ASN A 188 -15.49 -10.94 -20.02
N LEU A 189 -16.13 -9.78 -20.17
CA LEU A 189 -16.39 -9.16 -21.48
C LEU A 189 -15.07 -8.84 -22.20
N VAL A 190 -14.14 -8.20 -21.49
CA VAL A 190 -12.84 -7.80 -22.01
C VAL A 190 -11.99 -9.01 -22.40
N THR A 191 -11.86 -10.00 -21.50
CA THR A 191 -11.07 -11.21 -21.74
C THR A 191 -11.63 -12.05 -22.89
N ASN A 192 -12.95 -12.14 -23.02
CA ASN A 192 -13.58 -12.94 -24.07
C ASN A 192 -13.55 -12.25 -25.44
N ALA A 193 -13.60 -10.92 -25.49
CA ALA A 193 -13.63 -10.18 -26.75
C ALA A 193 -12.32 -10.31 -27.55
N ARG A 194 -11.17 -10.38 -26.87
CA ARG A 194 -9.83 -10.54 -27.47
C ARG A 194 -9.57 -9.57 -28.64
N GLU A 195 -9.97 -8.32 -28.45
CA GLU A 195 -9.86 -7.29 -29.48
C GLU A 195 -8.42 -6.79 -29.65
N PRO A 196 -8.03 -6.32 -30.84
CA PRO A 196 -6.65 -5.90 -31.16
C PRO A 196 -6.33 -4.49 -30.62
N CYS A 197 -6.61 -4.23 -29.34
CA CYS A 197 -6.25 -3.01 -28.63
C CYS A 197 -5.67 -3.33 -27.25
N GLY A 198 -4.82 -2.44 -26.73
CA GLY A 198 -4.36 -2.54 -25.34
C GLY A 198 -5.52 -2.26 -24.39
N ILE A 199 -5.64 -3.03 -23.32
CA ILE A 199 -6.63 -2.78 -22.26
C ILE A 199 -5.89 -2.75 -20.94
N TRP A 200 -6.02 -1.65 -20.22
CA TRP A 200 -5.48 -1.47 -18.88
C TRP A 200 -6.62 -1.35 -17.89
N ILE A 201 -6.55 -2.09 -16.80
CA ILE A 201 -7.52 -2.06 -15.73
C ILE A 201 -6.77 -1.70 -14.45
N ALA A 202 -7.18 -0.61 -13.81
CA ALA A 202 -6.66 -0.15 -12.54
C ALA A 202 -7.75 -0.26 -11.47
N GLU A 203 -7.42 -0.94 -10.38
CA GLU A 203 -8.31 -1.14 -9.24
C GLU A 203 -7.52 -1.10 -7.94
N ARG A 204 -8.21 -0.76 -6.86
CA ARG A 204 -7.68 -0.83 -5.49
C ARG A 204 -7.94 -2.22 -4.91
N LEU A 205 -7.15 -2.60 -3.90
CA LEU A 205 -7.32 -3.87 -3.18
C LEU A 205 -8.71 -3.97 -2.49
N ASP A 206 -9.35 -2.86 -2.15
CA ASP A 206 -10.72 -2.84 -1.59
C ASP A 206 -11.80 -3.27 -2.60
N ALA A 207 -11.51 -3.27 -3.90
CA ALA A 207 -12.37 -3.82 -4.96
C ALA A 207 -12.28 -5.35 -5.09
N MET A 208 -11.27 -5.97 -4.47
CA MET A 208 -10.98 -7.40 -4.64
C MET A 208 -11.86 -8.26 -3.74
N SER A 209 -12.21 -9.45 -4.23
CA SER A 209 -12.99 -10.40 -3.42
C SER A 209 -12.15 -10.95 -2.25
N HIS A 210 -12.83 -11.48 -1.23
CA HIS A 210 -12.16 -12.18 -0.12
C HIS A 210 -11.21 -13.28 -0.62
N GLN A 211 -11.63 -13.99 -1.66
CA GLN A 211 -10.83 -15.04 -2.28
C GLN A 211 -9.58 -14.44 -2.92
N ASP A 212 -9.71 -13.36 -3.70
CA ASP A 212 -8.59 -12.74 -4.39
C ASP A 212 -7.57 -12.12 -3.40
N LEU A 213 -8.04 -11.48 -2.33
CA LEU A 213 -7.20 -10.88 -1.29
C LEU A 213 -6.41 -11.91 -0.48
N LEU A 214 -7.02 -13.08 -0.24
CA LEU A 214 -6.37 -14.17 0.48
C LEU A 214 -5.61 -15.10 -0.46
N THR A 215 -5.85 -15.04 -1.76
CA THR A 215 -5.30 -15.95 -2.77
C THR A 215 -4.41 -15.23 -3.80
N GLU A 216 -3.23 -14.75 -3.41
CA GLU A 216 -2.28 -14.25 -4.43
C GLU A 216 -1.92 -15.39 -5.42
N GLY A 217 -1.94 -15.07 -6.71
CA GLY A 217 -1.43 -15.92 -7.78
C GLY A 217 -2.37 -16.98 -8.36
N ALA A 218 -3.65 -17.06 -7.95
CA ALA A 218 -4.54 -18.13 -8.45
C ALA A 218 -5.08 -17.93 -9.88
N LEU A 219 -5.05 -16.71 -10.42
CA LEU A 219 -5.59 -16.39 -11.75
C LEU A 219 -4.51 -16.01 -12.77
N GLU A 220 -3.24 -16.10 -12.39
CA GLU A 220 -2.12 -15.75 -13.25
C GLU A 220 -1.93 -16.80 -14.36
N LYS A 221 -1.80 -16.33 -15.62
CA LYS A 221 -1.43 -17.08 -16.85
C LYS A 221 -2.52 -17.81 -17.64
N ARG A 222 -3.82 -17.67 -17.33
CA ARG A 222 -4.89 -18.20 -18.22
C ARG A 222 -5.57 -17.14 -19.08
N ASP A 223 -5.91 -16.00 -18.47
CA ASP A 223 -6.87 -15.05 -19.03
C ASP A 223 -6.28 -13.62 -19.25
N TYR A 224 -5.12 -13.30 -18.66
CA TYR A 224 -4.36 -12.06 -18.85
C TYR A 224 -2.85 -12.27 -18.62
N ASP A 225 -2.01 -11.49 -19.30
CA ASP A 225 -0.56 -11.70 -19.38
C ASP A 225 0.20 -11.41 -18.07
N SER A 226 -0.28 -10.50 -17.22
CA SER A 226 0.28 -10.27 -15.87
C SER A 226 -0.60 -9.37 -15.01
N VAL A 227 -0.72 -9.66 -13.71
CA VAL A 227 -1.26 -8.73 -12.70
C VAL A 227 -0.10 -7.97 -12.09
N ILE A 228 -0.16 -6.64 -12.14
CA ILE A 228 0.88 -5.79 -11.55
C ILE A 228 0.38 -5.28 -10.20
N GLN A 229 0.72 -6.00 -9.14
CA GLN A 229 0.53 -5.52 -7.77
C GLN A 229 1.65 -4.54 -7.41
N LEU A 230 1.32 -3.26 -7.24
CA LEU A 230 2.29 -2.21 -6.96
C LEU A 230 3.01 -2.44 -5.64
N GLU A 231 2.30 -2.90 -4.61
CA GLU A 231 2.83 -3.24 -3.29
C GLU A 231 3.91 -4.31 -3.40
N THR A 232 3.65 -5.35 -4.20
CA THR A 232 4.61 -6.44 -4.45
C THR A 232 5.83 -5.94 -5.22
N GLN A 233 5.64 -5.06 -6.22
CA GLN A 233 6.75 -4.45 -6.97
C GLN A 233 7.63 -3.53 -6.12
N TRP A 234 7.01 -2.87 -5.14
CA TRP A 234 7.67 -1.92 -4.24
C TRP A 234 8.20 -2.58 -2.96
N SER A 235 7.82 -3.82 -2.66
CA SER A 235 8.32 -4.56 -1.51
C SER A 235 9.61 -5.36 -1.81
N GLY A 236 10.28 -5.84 -0.76
CA GLY A 236 11.41 -6.77 -0.88
C GLY A 236 12.69 -6.15 -1.46
N LYS A 237 13.38 -6.87 -2.34
CA LYS A 237 14.68 -6.45 -2.92
C LYS A 237 14.60 -5.17 -3.76
N ARG A 238 13.40 -4.72 -4.13
CA ARG A 238 13.13 -3.51 -4.91
C ARG A 238 12.62 -2.34 -4.06
N SER A 239 12.65 -2.45 -2.72
CA SER A 239 12.20 -1.38 -1.80
C SER A 239 12.86 -0.03 -2.02
N SER A 240 14.13 -0.02 -2.44
CA SER A 240 14.84 1.21 -2.80
C SER A 240 14.18 1.97 -3.96
N GLY A 241 13.44 1.28 -4.83
CA GLY A 241 12.69 1.89 -5.93
C GLY A 241 11.53 2.75 -5.43
N PHE A 242 10.75 2.23 -4.46
CA PHE A 242 9.68 2.99 -3.84
C PHE A 242 10.21 4.23 -3.10
N THR A 243 11.25 4.05 -2.29
CA THR A 243 11.88 5.15 -1.55
C THR A 243 12.29 6.28 -2.49
N ARG A 244 13.02 5.98 -3.57
CA ARG A 244 13.41 6.99 -4.57
C ARG A 244 12.23 7.67 -5.24
N PHE A 245 11.20 6.90 -5.61
CA PHE A 245 10.00 7.42 -6.24
C PHE A 245 9.24 8.39 -5.31
N ALA A 246 9.01 7.99 -4.06
CA ALA A 246 8.32 8.79 -3.07
C ALA A 246 9.10 10.09 -2.74
N GLU A 247 10.43 9.99 -2.63
CA GLU A 247 11.31 11.15 -2.43
C GLU A 247 11.25 12.14 -3.60
N GLN A 248 11.22 11.65 -4.84
CA GLN A 248 11.08 12.51 -6.02
C GLN A 248 9.77 13.28 -5.99
N ILE A 249 8.65 12.63 -5.63
CA ILE A 249 7.36 13.29 -5.50
C ILE A 249 7.40 14.35 -4.39
N ALA A 250 7.95 14.02 -3.22
CA ALA A 250 8.06 14.97 -2.11
C ALA A 250 8.92 16.19 -2.48
N ASN A 251 10.07 15.97 -3.13
CA ASN A 251 10.94 17.08 -3.59
C ASN A 251 10.24 17.95 -4.63
N LEU A 252 9.55 17.36 -5.61
CA LEU A 252 8.83 18.12 -6.64
C LEU A 252 7.69 18.96 -6.03
N ARG A 253 7.00 18.42 -5.01
CA ARG A 253 5.97 19.16 -4.27
C ARG A 253 6.58 20.29 -3.44
N ALA A 254 7.64 20.00 -2.69
CA ALA A 254 8.35 20.99 -1.88
C ALA A 254 8.91 22.14 -2.74
N SER A 255 9.49 21.85 -3.90
CA SER A 255 10.06 22.88 -4.79
C SER A 255 9.02 23.84 -5.37
N LYS A 256 7.75 23.42 -5.40
CA LYS A 256 6.62 24.23 -5.90
C LYS A 256 5.89 25.00 -4.79
N ALA A 257 6.30 24.82 -3.53
CA ALA A 257 5.68 25.49 -2.41
C ALA A 257 6.22 26.93 -2.28
N ASP A 258 5.30 27.87 -2.04
CA ASP A 258 5.62 29.28 -1.87
C ASP A 258 6.64 29.48 -0.74
N GLY A 259 7.72 30.21 -1.01
CA GLY A 259 8.77 30.48 -0.02
C GLY A 259 9.75 29.33 0.23
N PHE A 260 9.57 28.17 -0.43
CA PHE A 260 10.51 27.04 -0.41
C PHE A 260 11.37 26.93 -1.68
N GLU A 261 11.26 27.91 -2.58
CA GLU A 261 11.99 27.96 -3.85
C GLU A 261 13.51 27.85 -3.65
N GLY A 262 14.16 27.00 -4.45
CA GLY A 262 15.61 26.80 -4.42
C GLY A 262 16.13 26.07 -3.18
N ARG A 263 15.26 25.46 -2.37
CA ARG A 263 15.63 24.67 -1.19
C ARG A 263 15.32 23.19 -1.40
N GLU A 264 16.10 22.35 -0.73
CA GLU A 264 15.89 20.90 -0.72
C GLU A 264 15.26 20.46 0.59
N PHE A 265 14.28 19.55 0.51
CA PHE A 265 13.53 19.08 1.66
C PHE A 265 14.35 18.16 2.59
N PHE A 266 14.97 17.12 2.04
CA PHE A 266 15.64 16.09 2.84
C PHE A 266 16.86 16.54 3.65
N PRO A 267 17.67 17.53 3.23
CA PRO A 267 18.72 18.09 4.08
C PRO A 267 18.21 18.74 5.38
N LEU A 268 16.92 19.07 5.46
CA LEU A 268 16.27 19.64 6.64
C LEU A 268 15.64 18.58 7.56
N VAL A 269 15.84 17.30 7.26
CA VAL A 269 15.42 16.16 8.07
C VAL A 269 16.69 15.53 8.67
N ALA A 270 16.89 15.65 9.97
CA ALA A 270 18.06 15.08 10.64
C ALA A 270 18.05 13.54 10.56
N ASN A 271 19.20 12.93 10.25
CA ASN A 271 19.37 11.48 10.18
C ASN A 271 19.94 10.87 11.47
N GLU A 272 20.44 11.70 12.37
CA GLU A 272 21.04 11.31 13.63
C GLU A 272 20.44 12.13 14.77
N GLU A 273 20.53 11.59 15.97
CA GLU A 273 20.14 12.28 17.20
C GLU A 273 21.32 13.14 17.68
N GLU A 274 21.10 14.45 17.76
CA GLU A 274 22.08 15.38 18.32
C GLU A 274 21.85 15.50 19.83
N LEU A 275 22.76 14.93 20.63
CA LEU A 275 22.73 15.08 22.08
C LEU A 275 23.16 16.49 22.49
N ALA A 276 22.42 17.10 23.42
CA ALA A 276 22.82 18.39 23.95
C ALA A 276 24.13 18.28 24.75
N GLN A 277 24.94 19.34 24.74
CA GLN A 277 26.17 19.35 25.54
C GLN A 277 25.87 19.15 27.03
N GLY A 278 26.47 18.12 27.63
CA GLY A 278 26.27 17.75 29.03
C GLY A 278 25.12 16.77 29.27
N GLU A 279 24.40 16.35 28.23
CA GLU A 279 23.35 15.34 28.34
C GLU A 279 23.96 13.93 28.54
N ASN A 280 23.77 13.35 29.73
CA ASN A 280 24.36 12.06 30.11
C ASN A 280 23.32 10.94 30.31
N ARG A 281 22.10 11.09 29.77
CA ARG A 281 21.00 10.13 29.97
C ARG A 281 21.37 8.69 29.58
N TYR A 282 22.14 8.52 28.51
CA TYR A 282 22.61 7.21 28.05
C TYR A 282 23.70 6.63 28.96
N GLY A 283 24.56 7.48 29.55
CA GLY A 283 25.54 7.05 30.54
C GLY A 283 24.89 6.63 31.85
N GLU A 284 23.94 7.42 32.36
CA GLU A 284 23.13 7.06 33.54
C GLU A 284 22.40 5.73 33.34
N LYS A 285 21.79 5.54 32.16
CA LYS A 285 21.10 4.29 31.83
C LYS A 285 22.05 3.10 31.71
N SER A 286 23.26 3.31 31.19
CA SER A 286 24.30 2.28 31.16
C SER A 286 24.65 1.81 32.57
N SER A 287 24.86 2.74 33.51
CA SER A 287 25.15 2.42 34.92
C SER A 287 23.99 1.72 35.62
N GLU A 288 22.74 2.07 35.30
CA GLU A 288 21.56 1.38 35.81
C GLU A 288 21.50 -0.08 35.33
N ILE A 289 21.70 -0.32 34.03
CA ILE A 289 21.72 -1.67 33.44
C ILE A 289 22.85 -2.49 34.03
N GLU A 290 24.05 -1.91 34.16
CA GLU A 290 25.20 -2.57 34.78
C GLU A 290 24.88 -3.03 36.20
N THR A 291 24.34 -2.13 37.05
CA THR A 291 24.00 -2.44 38.44
C THR A 291 23.02 -3.60 38.49
N ARG A 292 21.96 -3.54 37.68
CA ARG A 292 20.94 -4.61 37.59
C ARG A 292 21.55 -5.94 37.13
N LEU A 293 22.47 -5.93 36.17
CA LEU A 293 23.12 -7.14 35.67
C LEU A 293 24.03 -7.78 36.71
N VAL A 294 24.88 -6.98 37.37
CA VAL A 294 25.80 -7.46 38.40
C VAL A 294 25.04 -8.08 39.57
N GLU A 295 23.93 -7.46 40.00
CA GLU A 295 23.06 -8.03 41.02
C GLU A 295 22.41 -9.35 40.56
N LYS A 296 21.94 -9.39 39.31
CA LYS A 296 21.26 -10.57 38.74
C LYS A 296 22.19 -11.77 38.54
N THR A 297 23.45 -11.53 38.19
CA THR A 297 24.46 -12.58 37.99
C THR A 297 25.35 -12.79 39.21
N ALA A 298 24.96 -12.26 40.38
CA ALA A 298 25.76 -12.38 41.59
C ALA A 298 26.00 -13.84 41.97
N GLY A 299 27.28 -14.23 42.04
CA GLY A 299 27.70 -15.61 42.35
C GLY A 299 27.79 -16.55 41.15
N ASP A 300 27.52 -16.08 39.93
CA ASP A 300 27.72 -16.85 38.68
C ASP A 300 28.95 -16.33 37.93
N SER A 301 30.08 -17.03 38.07
CA SER A 301 31.35 -16.65 37.44
C SER A 301 31.32 -16.75 35.91
N ARG A 302 30.26 -17.32 35.33
CA ARG A 302 30.12 -17.54 33.89
C ARG A 302 30.06 -16.25 33.07
N TYR A 303 29.52 -15.18 33.67
CA TYR A 303 29.27 -13.89 32.99
C TYR A 303 30.31 -12.81 33.29
N GLU A 304 31.33 -13.11 34.12
CA GLU A 304 32.35 -12.13 34.54
C GLU A 304 33.10 -11.51 33.36
N GLU A 305 33.47 -12.33 32.36
CA GLU A 305 34.16 -11.85 31.16
C GLU A 305 33.26 -10.94 30.31
N TRP A 306 31.97 -11.29 30.14
CA TRP A 306 31.02 -10.46 29.38
C TRP A 306 30.75 -9.11 30.05
N ILE A 307 30.61 -9.09 31.38
CA ILE A 307 30.43 -7.86 32.16
C ILE A 307 31.69 -6.99 32.06
N SER A 308 32.88 -7.59 32.15
CA SER A 308 34.15 -6.88 32.04
C SER A 308 34.34 -6.29 30.64
N ALA A 309 34.04 -7.06 29.58
CA ALA A 309 34.09 -6.58 28.20
C ALA A 309 33.14 -5.39 27.96
N ALA A 310 31.93 -5.41 28.54
CA ALA A 310 30.99 -4.30 28.44
C ALA A 310 31.45 -3.04 29.22
N ARG A 311 32.15 -3.20 30.35
CA ARG A 311 32.77 -2.08 31.10
C ARG A 311 33.93 -1.43 30.37
N GLU A 312 34.72 -2.23 29.66
CA GLU A 312 35.90 -1.76 28.94
C GLU A 312 35.55 -1.09 27.60
N ASP A 313 34.27 -1.12 27.19
CA ASP A 313 33.78 -0.45 25.99
C ASP A 313 33.95 1.08 26.10
N ARG A 314 34.74 1.65 25.19
CA ARG A 314 35.05 3.10 25.14
C ARG A 314 34.42 3.80 23.94
N ARG A 315 33.33 3.25 23.39
CA ARG A 315 32.53 3.90 22.35
C ARG A 315 31.79 5.12 22.92
N ASP A 316 31.05 5.83 22.07
CA ASP A 316 30.18 6.93 22.49
C ASP A 316 29.07 6.44 23.46
N ALA A 317 28.41 7.38 24.14
CA ALA A 317 27.44 7.08 25.18
C ALA A 317 26.26 6.23 24.68
N ILE A 318 25.79 6.46 23.43
CA ILE A 318 24.67 5.70 22.84
C ILE A 318 25.13 4.28 22.55
N SER A 319 26.25 4.12 21.84
CA SER A 319 26.82 2.81 21.52
C SER A 319 27.10 1.96 22.77
N SER A 320 27.61 2.58 23.83
CA SER A 320 27.90 1.91 25.10
C SER A 320 26.62 1.43 25.79
N ALA A 321 25.56 2.26 25.79
CA ALA A 321 24.27 1.86 26.33
C ALA A 321 23.62 0.71 25.53
N ILE A 322 23.78 0.71 24.20
CA ILE A 322 23.34 -0.40 23.34
C ILE A 322 24.12 -1.68 23.66
N LYS A 323 25.44 -1.60 23.92
CA LYS A 323 26.24 -2.75 24.34
C LYS A 323 25.73 -3.35 25.64
N TRP A 324 25.54 -2.53 26.66
CA TRP A 324 25.00 -2.97 27.95
C TRP A 324 23.65 -3.66 27.81
N ARG A 325 22.73 -3.07 27.03
CA ARG A 325 21.43 -3.68 26.76
C ARG A 325 21.54 -4.99 25.95
N SER A 326 22.48 -5.06 25.02
CA SER A 326 22.75 -6.28 24.25
C SER A 326 23.27 -7.41 25.16
N THR A 327 24.20 -7.09 26.06
CA THR A 327 24.71 -8.02 27.08
C THR A 327 23.57 -8.55 27.94
N GLU A 328 22.67 -7.68 28.39
CA GLU A 328 21.48 -8.09 29.15
C GLU A 328 20.61 -9.10 28.40
N ILE A 329 20.26 -8.82 27.15
CA ILE A 329 19.46 -9.73 26.31
C ILE A 329 20.15 -11.10 26.17
N LEU A 330 21.47 -11.12 26.00
CA LEU A 330 22.24 -12.35 25.81
C LEU A 330 22.31 -13.19 27.10
N ILE A 331 22.48 -12.55 28.25
CA ILE A 331 22.42 -13.21 29.56
C ILE A 331 21.02 -13.81 29.79
N GLU A 332 19.94 -13.08 29.48
CA GLU A 332 18.57 -13.60 29.60
C GLU A 332 18.31 -14.83 28.72
N ARG A 333 18.83 -14.81 27.47
CA ARG A 333 18.74 -15.96 26.57
C ARG A 333 19.48 -17.16 27.13
N ASP A 334 20.66 -16.94 27.71
CA ASP A 334 21.50 -17.99 28.23
C ASP A 334 20.93 -18.60 29.53
N LEU A 335 20.49 -17.79 30.49
CA LEU A 335 19.82 -18.24 31.71
C LEU A 335 18.61 -19.14 31.41
N ARG A 336 17.84 -18.79 30.38
CA ARG A 336 16.70 -19.61 29.94
C ARG A 336 17.13 -20.93 29.30
N ARG A 337 18.29 -20.98 28.67
CA ARG A 337 18.86 -22.19 28.06
C ARG A 337 19.54 -23.08 29.08
N SER A 338 20.28 -22.53 30.04
CA SER A 338 20.98 -23.27 31.09
C SER A 338 20.02 -23.96 32.06
N GLN A 339 18.82 -23.39 32.29
CA GLN A 339 17.72 -24.11 32.96
C GLN A 339 17.29 -25.39 32.23
N ALA A 340 17.52 -25.48 30.90
CA ALA A 340 17.23 -26.66 30.09
C ALA A 340 18.46 -27.57 29.83
N SER A 341 19.68 -27.07 30.06
CA SER A 341 20.94 -27.81 29.84
C SER A 341 22.01 -27.42 30.86
N PHE A 342 22.64 -28.40 31.52
CA PHE A 342 23.72 -28.21 32.50
C PHE A 342 25.04 -27.72 31.87
N ALA A 343 25.05 -26.52 31.30
CA ALA A 343 26.25 -25.85 30.78
C ALA A 343 26.81 -24.88 31.82
N PHE A 344 28.03 -25.13 32.28
CA PHE A 344 28.70 -24.38 33.36
C PHE A 344 30.00 -23.68 32.90
N ASP A 345 30.28 -23.69 31.60
CA ASP A 345 31.50 -23.11 31.05
C ASP A 345 31.43 -21.58 31.00
N VAL A 346 32.55 -20.92 31.34
CA VAL A 346 32.73 -19.47 31.22
C VAL A 346 32.49 -19.04 29.77
N LEU A 347 31.76 -17.94 29.59
CA LEU A 347 31.47 -17.40 28.27
C LEU A 347 32.54 -16.39 27.89
N PRO A 348 33.36 -16.64 26.84
CA PRO A 348 34.46 -15.78 26.47
C PRO A 348 33.98 -14.43 25.91
N ALA A 349 34.79 -13.37 26.10
CA ALA A 349 34.50 -12.03 25.60
C ALA A 349 34.29 -11.97 24.07
N ASP A 350 35.05 -12.74 23.29
CA ASP A 350 34.93 -12.78 21.83
C ASP A 350 33.52 -13.23 21.36
N GLU A 351 32.88 -14.13 22.13
CA GLU A 351 31.53 -14.60 21.83
C GLU A 351 30.48 -13.49 22.04
N LEU A 352 30.73 -12.55 22.95
CA LEU A 352 29.85 -11.40 23.19
C LEU A 352 29.82 -10.48 21.97
N ASP A 353 30.98 -10.17 21.39
CA ASP A 353 31.09 -9.27 20.23
C ASP A 353 30.46 -9.87 18.97
N GLU A 354 30.61 -11.18 18.78
CA GLU A 354 29.95 -11.90 17.68
C GLU A 354 28.43 -11.88 17.84
N LYS A 355 27.93 -12.12 19.06
CA LYS A 355 26.49 -12.21 19.35
C LYS A 355 25.81 -10.84 19.49
N GLU A 356 26.51 -9.80 19.89
CA GLU A 356 26.00 -8.42 20.01
C GLU A 356 25.38 -7.97 18.68
N LYS A 357 26.08 -8.20 17.56
CA LYS A 357 25.62 -7.82 16.22
C LYS A 357 24.24 -8.38 15.89
N ALA A 358 23.90 -9.55 16.43
CA ALA A 358 22.61 -10.20 16.20
C ALA A 358 21.47 -9.60 17.05
N VAL A 359 21.77 -8.87 18.13
CA VAL A 359 20.76 -8.31 19.06
C VAL A 359 20.77 -6.79 19.16
N SER A 360 21.80 -6.13 18.64
CA SER A 360 22.02 -4.67 18.79
C SER A 360 20.82 -3.82 18.39
N ARG A 361 20.16 -4.14 17.28
CA ARG A 361 18.95 -3.41 16.84
C ARG A 361 17.77 -3.53 17.81
N ALA A 362 17.58 -4.69 18.43
CA ALA A 362 16.54 -4.89 19.43
C ALA A 362 16.95 -4.23 20.75
N ALA A 363 18.23 -4.30 21.11
CA ALA A 363 18.79 -3.63 22.28
C ALA A 363 18.60 -2.11 22.18
N GLU A 364 18.90 -1.51 21.03
CA GLU A 364 18.64 -0.10 20.77
C GLU A 364 17.15 0.23 20.89
N HIS A 365 16.27 -0.57 20.27
CA HIS A 365 14.82 -0.36 20.36
C HIS A 365 14.30 -0.45 21.81
N PHE A 366 14.79 -1.42 22.59
CA PHE A 366 14.45 -1.59 24.01
C PHE A 366 14.89 -0.38 24.82
N LEU A 367 16.16 0.03 24.63
CA LEU A 367 16.75 1.16 25.33
C LEU A 367 15.98 2.45 25.06
N ARG A 368 15.74 2.78 23.79
CA ARG A 368 15.01 3.99 23.39
C ARG A 368 13.57 3.98 23.88
N THR A 369 12.90 2.82 23.85
CA THR A 369 11.54 2.67 24.38
C THR A 369 11.50 2.88 25.89
N GLU A 370 12.45 2.30 26.63
CA GLU A 370 12.52 2.41 28.09
C GLU A 370 12.88 3.82 28.55
N MET A 371 13.68 4.54 27.76
CA MET A 371 14.08 5.92 28.04
C MET A 371 13.13 6.97 27.45
N GLU A 372 12.09 6.56 26.72
CA GLU A 372 11.20 7.44 25.97
C GLU A 372 11.94 8.41 25.02
N THR A 373 13.04 7.96 24.42
CA THR A 373 13.81 8.76 23.45
C THR A 373 13.33 8.52 22.01
N PRO A 374 13.70 9.39 21.06
CA PRO A 374 13.19 9.31 19.69
C PRO A 374 13.49 7.96 19.05
N LEU A 375 12.47 7.34 18.44
CA LEU A 375 12.55 6.04 17.78
C LEU A 375 12.39 6.16 16.26
N TYR A 376 11.57 7.11 15.81
CA TYR A 376 11.18 7.27 14.43
C TYR A 376 11.69 8.60 13.89
N PHE A 377 12.86 8.58 13.26
CA PHE A 377 13.43 9.77 12.62
C PHE A 377 14.37 9.38 11.47
N GLY A 378 14.75 10.36 10.67
CA GLY A 378 15.62 10.20 9.51
C GLY A 378 14.85 9.87 8.24
N LYS A 379 15.55 10.10 7.12
CA LYS A 379 15.00 9.96 5.78
C LYS A 379 14.47 8.56 5.49
N ASP A 380 15.21 7.52 5.87
CA ASP A 380 14.85 6.12 5.62
C ASP A 380 13.59 5.70 6.39
N THR A 381 13.37 6.30 7.56
CA THR A 381 12.18 6.07 8.40
C THR A 381 10.91 6.51 7.69
N LEU A 382 10.92 7.63 6.97
CA LEU A 382 9.74 8.13 6.25
C LEU A 382 9.22 7.11 5.23
N ALA A 383 10.12 6.52 4.45
CA ALA A 383 9.77 5.49 3.48
C ALA A 383 9.33 4.19 4.16
N ALA A 384 9.98 3.82 5.27
CA ALA A 384 9.64 2.62 6.03
C ALA A 384 8.23 2.71 6.64
N VAL A 385 7.90 3.82 7.29
CA VAL A 385 6.59 4.07 7.93
C VAL A 385 5.44 3.97 6.90
N ALA A 386 5.67 4.43 5.68
CA ALA A 386 4.68 4.42 4.62
C ALA A 386 4.32 3.03 4.09
N SER A 387 5.09 1.97 4.36
CA SER A 387 4.79 0.59 3.92
C SER A 387 4.48 0.44 2.43
N SER A 388 5.21 1.15 1.57
CA SER A 388 4.95 1.24 0.11
C SER A 388 3.63 1.91 -0.29
N ASN A 389 2.98 2.66 0.61
CA ASN A 389 1.79 3.44 0.32
C ASN A 389 2.16 4.92 0.14
N ILE A 390 1.96 5.44 -1.07
CA ILE A 390 2.37 6.82 -1.40
C ILE A 390 1.56 7.88 -0.64
N ASP A 391 0.28 7.64 -0.37
CA ASP A 391 -0.56 8.58 0.37
C ASP A 391 -0.06 8.70 1.81
N GLN A 392 0.26 7.58 2.46
CA GLN A 392 0.84 7.56 3.81
C GLN A 392 2.20 8.25 3.86
N TYR A 393 3.02 8.05 2.82
CA TYR A 393 4.30 8.73 2.72
C TYR A 393 4.11 10.25 2.65
N LEU A 394 3.19 10.71 1.79
CA LEU A 394 2.90 12.13 1.61
C LEU A 394 2.25 12.76 2.84
N GLU A 395 1.44 12.01 3.58
CA GLU A 395 0.85 12.44 4.86
C GLU A 395 1.96 12.73 5.89
N VAL A 396 2.88 11.78 6.09
CA VAL A 396 3.99 11.94 7.03
C VAL A 396 4.99 13.01 6.56
N ALA A 397 5.46 12.92 5.31
CA ALA A 397 6.41 13.89 4.75
C ALA A 397 5.81 15.31 4.68
N GLY A 398 4.52 15.42 4.40
CA GLY A 398 3.77 16.67 4.42
C GLY A 398 3.75 17.31 5.80
N ALA A 399 3.47 16.54 6.86
CA ALA A 399 3.48 17.05 8.22
C ALA A 399 4.87 17.57 8.65
N LEU A 400 5.94 16.85 8.28
CA LEU A 400 7.32 17.33 8.50
C LEU A 400 7.60 18.61 7.69
N PHE A 401 7.15 18.65 6.43
CA PHE A 401 7.33 19.80 5.54
C PHE A 401 6.61 21.04 6.05
N GLU A 402 5.39 20.91 6.58
CA GLU A 402 4.62 22.01 7.16
C GLU A 402 5.37 22.63 8.35
N GLU A 403 5.91 21.80 9.25
CA GLU A 403 6.70 22.26 10.40
C GLU A 403 7.99 22.98 9.98
N ILE A 404 8.67 22.48 8.94
CA ILE A 404 9.86 23.14 8.37
C ILE A 404 9.46 24.48 7.72
N SER A 405 8.38 24.48 6.94
CA SER A 405 7.90 25.67 6.22
C SER A 405 7.44 26.76 7.17
N ALA A 406 6.80 26.42 8.28
CA ALA A 406 6.41 27.37 9.32
C ALA A 406 7.61 28.11 9.94
N LYS A 407 8.81 27.51 9.92
CA LYS A 407 10.05 28.14 10.41
C LYS A 407 10.73 29.03 9.36
N ILE A 408 10.22 29.04 8.12
CA ILE A 408 10.72 29.88 7.04
C ILE A 408 9.95 31.20 7.05
N THR A 409 10.50 32.19 7.77
CA THR A 409 9.90 33.53 7.90
C THR A 409 10.26 34.49 6.76
N GLY A 410 11.05 34.04 5.78
CA GLY A 410 11.39 34.83 4.60
C GLY A 410 12.49 34.22 3.73
N PRO A 411 12.83 34.87 2.59
CA PRO A 411 13.72 34.33 1.56
C PRO A 411 15.15 34.05 2.07
N ARG A 412 15.63 34.86 3.02
CA ARG A 412 16.97 34.72 3.64
C ARG A 412 16.99 33.87 4.91
N SER A 413 15.85 33.30 5.33
CA SER A 413 15.84 32.39 6.48
C SER A 413 16.71 31.16 6.17
N ILE A 414 17.61 30.82 7.08
CA ILE A 414 18.34 29.57 7.06
C ILE A 414 17.50 28.57 7.86
N PRO A 415 16.75 27.67 7.21
CA PRO A 415 15.93 26.71 7.92
C PRO A 415 16.83 25.79 8.75
N ARG A 416 16.49 25.61 10.02
CA ARG A 416 17.13 24.59 10.86
C ARG A 416 16.55 23.23 10.51
N SER A 417 17.40 22.21 10.54
CA SER A 417 16.97 20.82 10.44
C SER A 417 15.99 20.50 11.58
N LEU A 418 15.02 19.64 11.27
CA LEU A 418 14.10 19.09 12.25
C LEU A 418 14.84 18.07 13.12
N SER A 419 14.88 18.28 14.44
CA SER A 419 15.56 17.35 15.35
C SER A 419 14.89 15.97 15.38
N ALA A 420 15.63 14.95 15.83
CA ALA A 420 15.10 13.60 15.97
C ALA A 420 13.85 13.56 16.88
N GLU A 421 13.83 14.33 17.99
CA GLU A 421 12.66 14.41 18.87
C GLU A 421 11.44 14.94 18.15
N ARG A 422 11.59 16.03 17.39
CA ARG A 422 10.44 16.64 16.72
C ARG A 422 9.93 15.78 15.55
N GLN A 423 10.83 15.09 14.84
CA GLN A 423 10.45 14.11 13.83
C GLN A 423 9.62 12.97 14.42
N ASP A 424 10.10 12.35 15.51
CA ASP A 424 9.40 11.25 16.18
C ASP A 424 8.02 11.67 16.68
N ALA A 425 7.93 12.86 17.30
CA ALA A 425 6.66 13.43 17.74
C ALA A 425 5.66 13.60 16.58
N ILE A 426 6.07 14.22 15.48
CA ILE A 426 5.18 14.45 14.32
C ILE A 426 4.75 13.11 13.70
N ILE A 427 5.67 12.15 13.56
CA ILE A 427 5.36 10.83 12.99
C ILE A 427 4.34 10.09 13.88
N ARG A 428 4.45 10.20 15.21
CA ARG A 428 3.46 9.65 16.16
C ARG A 428 2.13 10.39 16.09
N GLU A 429 2.13 11.71 15.98
CA GLU A 429 0.91 12.52 15.82
C GLU A 429 0.14 12.10 14.57
N VAL A 430 0.82 11.92 13.44
CA VAL A 430 0.22 11.41 12.20
C VAL A 430 -0.34 9.99 12.39
N ALA A 431 0.41 9.11 13.05
CA ALA A 431 -0.06 7.76 13.36
C ALA A 431 -1.32 7.77 14.24
N GLU A 432 -1.39 8.68 15.22
CA GLU A 432 -2.54 8.83 16.12
C GLU A 432 -3.77 9.36 15.39
N LEU A 433 -3.64 10.44 14.60
CA LEU A 433 -4.74 11.00 13.82
C LEU A 433 -5.36 9.94 12.90
N ARG A 434 -4.50 9.14 12.26
CA ARG A 434 -4.93 8.04 11.40
C ARG A 434 -5.62 6.93 12.21
N TRP A 435 -5.10 6.61 13.38
CA TRP A 435 -5.69 5.65 14.30
C TRP A 435 -7.09 6.06 14.78
N GLU A 436 -7.27 7.33 15.15
CA GLU A 436 -8.57 7.88 15.58
C GLU A 436 -9.62 7.86 14.46
N GLY A 437 -9.20 8.17 13.23
CA GLY A 437 -10.07 8.12 12.05
C GLY A 437 -10.40 6.72 11.53
N LEU A 438 -9.83 5.65 12.10
CA LEU A 438 -9.92 4.30 11.54
C LEU A 438 -11.36 3.76 11.49
N VAL A 439 -12.14 3.97 12.55
CA VAL A 439 -13.52 3.44 12.65
C VAL A 439 -14.42 4.00 11.55
N ARG A 440 -14.21 5.25 11.14
CA ARG A 440 -15.02 5.92 10.11
C ARG A 440 -14.61 5.55 8.69
N ARG A 441 -13.37 5.08 8.50
CA ARG A 441 -12.78 4.81 7.18
C ARG A 441 -12.89 3.37 6.73
N LEU A 442 -13.27 2.46 7.63
CA LEU A 442 -13.30 1.03 7.37
C LEU A 442 -14.71 0.46 7.45
N PRO A 443 -15.05 -0.48 6.54
CA PRO A 443 -16.11 -1.44 6.80
C PRO A 443 -15.82 -2.21 8.09
N GLN A 444 -16.83 -2.39 8.95
CA GLN A 444 -16.67 -3.05 10.27
C GLN A 444 -15.62 -2.36 11.17
N GLY A 445 -15.52 -1.03 11.09
CA GLY A 445 -14.42 -0.28 11.70
C GLY A 445 -14.18 -0.49 13.20
N TYR A 446 -15.24 -0.75 13.98
CA TYR A 446 -15.09 -1.07 15.41
C TYR A 446 -14.40 -2.42 15.64
N ASP A 447 -14.81 -3.46 14.92
CA ASP A 447 -14.22 -4.79 15.04
C ASP A 447 -12.78 -4.79 14.50
N ALA A 448 -12.54 -4.08 13.40
CA ALA A 448 -11.20 -3.88 12.84
C ALA A 448 -10.27 -3.17 13.84
N LYS A 449 -10.74 -2.09 14.48
CA LYS A 449 -9.96 -1.37 15.51
C LYS A 449 -9.64 -2.30 16.69
N ARG A 450 -10.64 -2.99 17.24
CA ARG A 450 -10.49 -3.91 18.38
C ARG A 450 -9.51 -5.05 18.05
N PHE A 451 -9.58 -5.60 16.85
CA PHE A 451 -8.61 -6.59 16.36
C PHE A 451 -7.19 -6.04 16.30
N LEU A 452 -7.00 -4.83 15.75
CA LEU A 452 -5.69 -4.19 15.65
C LEU A 452 -5.11 -3.82 17.01
N GLU A 453 -5.94 -3.43 17.99
CA GLU A 453 -5.50 -3.17 19.37
C GLU A 453 -4.92 -4.44 20.01
N ALA A 454 -5.65 -5.56 19.89
CA ALA A 454 -5.20 -6.86 20.39
C ALA A 454 -3.92 -7.31 19.67
N LEU A 455 -3.84 -7.17 18.35
CA LEU A 455 -2.66 -7.51 17.57
C LEU A 455 -1.46 -6.61 17.90
N GLY A 456 -1.68 -5.30 18.06
CA GLY A 456 -0.64 -4.33 18.40
C GLY A 456 -0.03 -4.60 19.77
N LYS A 457 -0.89 -4.84 20.77
CA LYS A 457 -0.45 -5.27 22.10
C LYS A 457 0.27 -6.60 22.05
N TYR A 458 -0.29 -7.61 21.38
CA TYR A 458 0.36 -8.91 21.21
C TYR A 458 1.77 -8.75 20.62
N CYS A 459 1.92 -7.98 19.53
CA CYS A 459 3.21 -7.70 18.92
C CYS A 459 4.17 -7.02 19.90
N ARG A 460 3.70 -6.08 20.72
CA ARG A 460 4.49 -5.39 21.74
C ARG A 460 4.98 -6.37 22.81
N ASP A 461 4.08 -7.16 23.38
CA ASP A 461 4.39 -8.16 24.41
C ASP A 461 5.38 -9.22 23.90
N GLN A 462 5.31 -9.58 22.62
CA GLN A 462 6.26 -10.50 22.00
C GLN A 462 7.61 -9.86 21.67
N THR A 463 7.62 -8.58 21.28
CA THR A 463 8.83 -7.84 20.92
C THR A 463 9.69 -7.57 22.13
N PHE A 464 9.10 -7.06 23.22
CA PHE A 464 9.81 -6.65 24.44
C PHE A 464 10.05 -7.78 25.44
N ARG A 465 9.98 -9.05 25.00
CA ARG A 465 10.42 -10.17 25.84
C ARG A 465 11.91 -9.99 26.16
N PRO A 466 12.35 -10.20 27.41
CA PRO A 466 13.76 -9.99 27.81
C PRO A 466 14.77 -10.72 26.92
N THR A 467 14.39 -11.87 26.37
CA THR A 467 15.24 -12.66 25.47
C THR A 467 15.28 -12.16 24.02
N ALA A 468 14.52 -11.12 23.64
CA ALA A 468 14.36 -10.59 22.28
C ALA A 468 14.32 -11.69 21.19
N PRO A 469 13.33 -12.61 21.21
CA PRO A 469 13.40 -13.86 20.46
C PRO A 469 13.36 -13.72 18.93
N TYR A 470 12.86 -12.59 18.42
CA TYR A 470 12.77 -12.30 16.99
C TYR A 470 13.36 -10.93 16.70
N MET A 471 14.28 -10.85 15.74
CA MET A 471 14.85 -9.59 15.27
C MET A 471 14.12 -9.12 14.00
N PRO A 472 13.85 -7.82 13.83
CA PRO A 472 14.05 -6.71 14.79
C PRO A 472 12.98 -6.63 15.89
N GLY A 473 11.93 -7.44 15.78
CA GLY A 473 10.81 -7.54 16.72
C GLY A 473 9.68 -8.33 16.08
N VAL A 474 8.63 -8.63 16.83
CA VAL A 474 7.41 -9.26 16.31
C VAL A 474 6.45 -8.16 15.85
N THR A 475 6.14 -8.15 14.56
CA THR A 475 5.30 -7.13 13.93
C THR A 475 4.15 -7.74 13.13
N GLY A 476 3.85 -9.02 13.37
CA GLY A 476 2.83 -9.74 12.63
C GLY A 476 2.45 -11.07 13.25
N PHE A 477 1.45 -11.70 12.65
CA PHE A 477 0.98 -13.05 12.98
C PHE A 477 0.96 -13.91 11.72
N ALA A 478 0.81 -15.21 11.88
CA ALA A 478 0.69 -16.13 10.75
C ALA A 478 -0.46 -17.11 10.95
N ILE A 479 -1.11 -17.51 9.87
CA ILE A 479 -2.08 -18.61 9.87
C ILE A 479 -1.57 -19.75 9.00
N SER A 480 -2.04 -20.96 9.29
CA SER A 480 -1.70 -22.12 8.47
C SER A 480 -2.31 -21.97 7.07
N MET A 481 -1.72 -22.63 6.06
CA MET A 481 -2.30 -22.65 4.71
C MET A 481 -3.69 -23.32 4.67
N GLN A 482 -3.99 -24.19 5.63
CA GLN A 482 -5.32 -24.78 5.80
C GLN A 482 -6.34 -23.76 6.32
N ASP A 483 -5.97 -22.97 7.32
CA ASP A 483 -6.79 -21.89 7.85
C ASP A 483 -7.06 -20.82 6.78
N ARG A 484 -6.03 -20.47 6.01
CA ARG A 484 -6.16 -19.61 4.83
C ARG A 484 -7.21 -20.18 3.86
N ASN A 485 -7.11 -21.45 3.50
CA ASN A 485 -8.06 -22.07 2.56
C ASN A 485 -9.50 -22.05 3.12
N THR A 486 -9.64 -22.23 4.43
CA THR A 486 -10.93 -22.13 5.13
C THR A 486 -11.52 -20.73 5.01
N LEU A 487 -10.72 -19.68 5.21
CA LEU A 487 -11.20 -18.30 5.06
C LEU A 487 -11.43 -17.91 3.59
N ALA A 488 -10.60 -18.39 2.66
CA ALA A 488 -10.62 -17.95 1.26
C ALA A 488 -11.66 -18.66 0.38
N ASN A 489 -11.83 -19.98 0.55
CA ASN A 489 -12.48 -20.83 -0.45
C ASN A 489 -13.70 -21.62 0.05
N GLU A 490 -13.92 -21.74 1.36
CA GLU A 490 -15.07 -22.50 1.87
C GLU A 490 -16.39 -21.73 1.72
N ASP A 491 -17.47 -22.50 1.57
CA ASP A 491 -18.85 -21.98 1.48
C ASP A 491 -19.18 -21.20 2.76
N GLU A 492 -19.76 -20.01 2.60
CA GLU A 492 -20.16 -19.13 3.70
C GLU A 492 -21.02 -19.81 4.76
N LYS A 493 -21.85 -20.78 4.35
CA LYS A 493 -22.69 -21.56 5.26
C LYS A 493 -21.86 -22.39 6.23
N LYS A 494 -20.71 -22.92 5.80
CA LYS A 494 -19.82 -23.75 6.62
C LYS A 494 -18.98 -22.93 7.57
N ILE A 495 -18.58 -21.73 7.15
CA ILE A 495 -17.76 -20.80 7.95
C ILE A 495 -18.59 -19.69 8.59
N LYS A 496 -19.89 -19.92 8.84
CA LYS A 496 -20.81 -18.90 9.39
C LYS A 496 -20.26 -18.20 10.64
N HIS A 497 -19.60 -18.95 11.51
CA HIS A 497 -18.97 -18.45 12.74
C HIS A 497 -17.66 -17.68 12.51
N LEU A 498 -17.06 -17.74 11.31
CA LEU A 498 -15.84 -17.02 10.93
C LEU A 498 -16.09 -15.93 9.89
N LEU A 499 -17.33 -15.73 9.42
CA LEU A 499 -17.64 -14.75 8.38
C LEU A 499 -17.21 -13.34 8.78
N GLN A 500 -17.51 -12.95 10.03
CA GLN A 500 -17.11 -11.64 10.52
C GLN A 500 -15.59 -11.49 10.59
N LEU A 501 -14.88 -12.53 11.05
CA LEU A 501 -13.42 -12.54 11.06
C LEU A 501 -12.85 -12.43 9.64
N ARG A 502 -13.40 -13.18 8.67
CA ARG A 502 -13.02 -13.11 7.27
C ARG A 502 -13.16 -11.68 6.75
N ASN A 503 -14.32 -11.06 6.97
CA ASN A 503 -14.62 -9.69 6.53
C ASN A 503 -13.67 -8.66 7.16
N VAL A 504 -13.37 -8.80 8.45
CA VAL A 504 -12.42 -7.92 9.15
C VAL A 504 -11.01 -8.09 8.60
N VAL A 505 -10.50 -9.33 8.49
CA VAL A 505 -9.14 -9.59 8.00
C VAL A 505 -8.96 -9.08 6.57
N THR A 506 -9.93 -9.32 5.68
CA THR A 506 -9.86 -8.83 4.30
C THR A 506 -9.98 -7.32 4.22
N SER A 507 -10.83 -6.69 5.05
CA SER A 507 -10.89 -5.23 5.19
C SER A 507 -9.54 -4.65 5.60
N LEU A 508 -8.86 -5.26 6.58
CA LEU A 508 -7.52 -4.83 7.00
C LEU A 508 -6.47 -4.96 5.89
N VAL A 509 -6.53 -6.01 5.06
CA VAL A 509 -5.65 -6.19 3.90
C VAL A 509 -5.95 -5.14 2.82
N ALA A 510 -7.22 -5.01 2.44
CA ALA A 510 -7.71 -4.09 1.43
C ALA A 510 -7.29 -2.63 1.68
N HIS A 511 -7.34 -2.21 2.96
CA HIS A 511 -6.98 -0.86 3.37
C HIS A 511 -5.50 -0.69 3.78
N ASN A 512 -4.63 -1.65 3.44
CA ASN A 512 -3.19 -1.61 3.70
C ASN A 512 -2.86 -1.42 5.20
N LEU A 513 -3.65 -2.02 6.10
CA LEU A 513 -3.41 -2.02 7.55
C LEU A 513 -2.64 -3.26 7.99
N ILE A 514 -2.81 -4.37 7.29
CA ILE A 514 -1.95 -5.55 7.37
C ILE A 514 -1.54 -6.00 5.97
N THR A 515 -0.31 -6.48 5.81
CA THR A 515 0.23 -6.93 4.53
C THR A 515 0.44 -8.45 4.55
N PRO A 516 -0.25 -9.21 3.69
CA PRO A 516 -0.07 -10.64 3.58
C PRO A 516 1.25 -10.99 2.86
N HIS A 517 1.86 -12.09 3.26
CA HIS A 517 2.96 -12.72 2.57
C HIS A 517 2.77 -14.24 2.58
N LEU A 518 2.71 -14.83 1.39
CA LEU A 518 2.51 -16.25 1.22
C LEU A 518 3.79 -17.07 1.35
N ASP A 519 3.56 -18.36 1.54
CA ASP A 519 4.55 -19.43 1.46
C ASP A 519 5.80 -19.24 2.33
N ARG A 520 5.62 -18.59 3.48
CA ARG A 520 6.67 -18.46 4.48
C ARG A 520 6.87 -19.80 5.16
N LYS A 521 8.01 -20.44 4.89
CA LYS A 521 8.38 -21.72 5.48
C LYS A 521 8.99 -21.53 6.87
N ALA A 522 8.43 -22.21 7.86
CA ALA A 522 9.03 -22.33 9.19
C ALA A 522 8.73 -23.71 9.76
N LYS A 523 9.71 -24.33 10.43
CA LYS A 523 9.54 -25.63 11.11
C LYS A 523 8.88 -26.72 10.22
N GLY A 524 9.22 -26.76 8.94
CA GLY A 524 8.69 -27.74 7.98
C GLY A 524 7.25 -27.49 7.52
N LYS A 525 6.60 -26.42 7.96
CA LYS A 525 5.25 -25.99 7.53
C LYS A 525 5.32 -24.71 6.71
N SER A 526 4.29 -24.48 5.88
CA SER A 526 4.10 -23.25 5.12
C SER A 526 2.99 -22.42 5.77
N TYR A 527 3.19 -21.10 5.80
CA TYR A 527 2.29 -20.16 6.46
C TYR A 527 2.02 -18.95 5.58
N MET A 528 0.83 -18.37 5.78
CA MET A 528 0.51 -17.02 5.35
C MET A 528 0.76 -16.07 6.52
N VAL A 529 1.69 -15.13 6.35
CA VAL A 529 2.08 -14.17 7.39
C VAL A 529 1.45 -12.83 7.10
N PHE A 530 0.86 -12.20 8.11
CA PHE A 530 0.33 -10.84 8.04
C PHE A 530 1.19 -9.93 8.90
N TYR A 531 1.85 -8.95 8.29
CA TYR A 531 2.59 -7.91 9.01
C TYR A 531 1.72 -6.67 9.18
N LEU A 532 1.82 -6.03 10.34
CA LEU A 532 1.26 -4.70 10.57
C LEU A 532 1.89 -3.70 9.60
N ASN A 533 1.05 -2.79 9.09
CA ASN A 533 1.52 -1.56 8.47
C ASN A 533 2.45 -0.82 9.45
N ARG A 534 3.51 -0.20 8.91
CA ARG A 534 4.57 0.43 9.71
C ARG A 534 4.14 1.72 10.40
N LEU A 535 3.13 2.42 9.90
CA LEU A 535 2.50 3.52 10.64
C LEU A 535 1.68 3.00 11.83
N LEU A 536 1.11 1.80 11.76
CA LEU A 536 0.56 1.13 12.96
C LEU A 536 1.67 0.66 13.91
N CYS A 537 2.84 0.26 13.39
CA CYS A 537 3.99 -0.02 14.25
C CYS A 537 4.39 1.22 15.07
N VAL A 538 4.40 2.41 14.46
CA VAL A 538 4.60 3.68 15.18
C VAL A 538 3.59 3.85 16.32
N LYS A 539 2.29 3.67 16.04
CA LYS A 539 1.22 3.77 17.05
C LYS A 539 1.46 2.86 18.26
N PHE A 540 1.98 1.65 18.04
CA PHE A 540 2.22 0.68 19.11
C PHE A 540 3.64 0.72 19.71
N GLY A 541 4.54 1.58 19.22
CA GLY A 541 5.94 1.63 19.68
C GLY A 541 6.77 0.43 19.20
N LEU A 542 6.46 -0.12 18.03
CA LEU A 542 7.09 -1.29 17.44
C LEU A 542 8.19 -0.92 16.43
N PRO A 543 9.17 -1.81 16.18
CA PRO A 543 10.19 -1.59 15.17
C PRO A 543 9.60 -1.63 13.75
N LEU A 544 10.21 -0.88 12.83
CA LEU A 544 9.70 -0.75 11.46
C LEU A 544 10.15 -1.88 10.51
N GLY A 545 11.08 -2.73 10.95
CA GLY A 545 11.58 -3.81 10.10
C GLY A 545 10.64 -5.03 10.03
N TYR A 546 10.68 -5.70 8.88
CA TYR A 546 9.94 -6.94 8.62
C TYR A 546 10.74 -8.14 9.15
N GLY A 547 10.09 -9.09 9.82
CA GLY A 547 10.79 -10.29 10.30
C GLY A 547 10.00 -11.15 11.25
N GLY A 548 9.79 -10.69 12.48
CA GLY A 548 9.17 -11.49 13.53
C GLY A 548 7.66 -11.66 13.36
N TRP A 549 7.21 -12.91 13.46
CA TRP A 549 5.81 -13.30 13.49
C TRP A 549 5.63 -14.57 14.31
N ARG A 550 4.38 -14.85 14.71
CA ARG A 550 4.00 -16.08 15.39
C ARG A 550 2.71 -16.65 14.80
N GLU A 551 2.66 -17.98 14.71
CA GLU A 551 1.45 -18.71 14.32
C GLU A 551 0.31 -18.45 15.30
N GLN A 552 -0.89 -18.24 14.77
CA GLN A 552 -2.13 -18.05 15.51
C GLN A 552 -3.25 -18.90 14.88
N SER A 553 -4.13 -19.44 15.72
CA SER A 553 -5.32 -20.14 15.27
C SER A 553 -6.44 -19.16 14.93
N LEU A 554 -7.35 -19.56 14.03
CA LEU A 554 -8.53 -18.74 13.69
C LEU A 554 -9.39 -18.42 14.92
N GLY A 555 -9.47 -19.33 15.90
CA GLY A 555 -10.18 -19.10 17.15
C GLY A 555 -9.55 -17.98 18.00
N THR A 556 -8.22 -17.87 18.04
CA THR A 556 -7.56 -16.74 18.72
C THR A 556 -7.82 -15.43 17.99
N LEU A 557 -7.73 -15.42 16.67
CA LEU A 557 -8.01 -14.22 15.86
C LEU A 557 -9.47 -13.77 16.01
N HIS A 558 -10.42 -14.71 16.07
CA HIS A 558 -11.83 -14.42 16.36
C HIS A 558 -12.00 -13.77 17.74
N ARG A 559 -11.30 -14.26 18.76
CA ARG A 559 -11.34 -13.66 20.10
C ARG A 559 -10.74 -12.26 20.15
N TRP A 560 -9.64 -12.00 19.44
CA TRP A 560 -9.10 -10.64 19.28
C TRP A 560 -10.13 -9.71 18.66
N MET A 561 -10.84 -10.21 17.64
CA MET A 561 -11.90 -9.46 17.00
C MET A 561 -13.09 -9.23 17.92
N GLU A 562 -13.51 -10.16 18.80
CA GLU A 562 -14.72 -10.03 19.65
C GLU A 562 -14.48 -9.36 21.01
N LEU A 563 -13.40 -9.74 21.69
CA LEU A 563 -13.11 -9.37 23.07
C LEU A 563 -12.00 -8.32 23.16
N GLY A 564 -11.27 -8.10 22.07
CA GLY A 564 -10.06 -7.27 22.08
C GLY A 564 -8.94 -7.99 22.80
N ASP A 565 -8.28 -7.27 23.70
CA ASP A 565 -7.18 -7.77 24.50
C ASP A 565 -7.60 -8.94 25.40
N ILE A 566 -7.24 -10.14 24.96
CA ILE A 566 -7.15 -11.31 25.81
C ILE A 566 -5.68 -11.43 26.23
N GLY A 567 -5.36 -11.16 27.49
CA GLY A 567 -4.00 -11.33 28.03
C GLY A 567 -3.45 -12.77 27.85
N GLU A 568 -2.39 -13.16 28.55
CA GLU A 568 -1.71 -14.48 28.42
C GLU A 568 -2.54 -15.74 28.78
N GLN A 569 -3.77 -15.88 28.28
CA GLN A 569 -4.60 -17.09 28.37
C GLN A 569 -4.56 -17.94 27.08
N SER A 570 -3.54 -17.77 26.21
CA SER A 570 -3.50 -18.48 24.91
C SER A 570 -3.04 -19.94 24.97
N ASP A 571 -2.67 -20.49 26.14
CA ASP A 571 -2.18 -21.88 26.23
C ASP A 571 -3.25 -22.90 26.65
N ARG A 572 -4.54 -22.51 26.66
CA ARG A 572 -5.64 -23.47 26.79
C ARG A 572 -6.56 -23.36 25.59
N GLU A 573 -6.43 -24.33 24.67
CA GLU A 573 -7.49 -24.66 23.73
C GLU A 573 -8.77 -24.96 24.52
N PRO A 574 -9.89 -24.24 24.30
CA PRO A 574 -11.18 -24.80 24.60
C PRO A 574 -11.52 -25.76 23.46
N ARG A 575 -11.85 -27.00 23.82
CA ARG A 575 -12.55 -27.92 22.90
C ARG A 575 -13.82 -27.22 22.45
N LEU A 576 -13.91 -26.88 21.17
CA LEU A 576 -15.15 -26.47 20.52
C LEU A 576 -16.11 -27.67 20.62
N VAL A 577 -17.27 -27.43 21.23
CA VAL A 577 -18.46 -28.30 21.11
C VAL A 577 -19.31 -27.76 19.97
#